data_AF-A0A517LUK4-F1
#
_entry.id   AF-A0A517LUK4-F1
#
_cell.length_a   1.000
_cell.length_b   1.000
_cell.length_c   1.000
_cell.angle_alpha   90.00
_cell.angle_beta   90.00
_cell.angle_gamma   90.00
#
_symmetry.space_group_name_H-M   'P 1'
#
loop_
_entity.id
_entity.type
_entity.pdbx_description
1 polymer ?
#
loop_
_entity_poly.entity_id
_entity_poly.type
_entity_poly.pdbx_seq_one_letter_code
_entity_poly.pdbx_strand_id
1 'polypeptide(L)'
;MNLAMPLIEDLKDHSLAFPTPKGGNHALWVTGHITFTLAWVIDVFLQGKPNRLEHWKSLFDTGTEPVADPEHYPPFDELLQTCKACHRECMDLLDSMHEGELDEKVNCPEGFESFVGTKRLCFRTAANHWLLHLGQLADTRRSLARKPLMA
;
A
#
# COMPACT_ATOMS: atom_id res chain seq x y z
N MET A 1 10.95 -10.17 -1.93
CA MET A 1 10.30 -10.32 -0.62
C MET A 1 9.87 -8.95 -0.13
N ASN A 2 8.59 -8.73 0.13
CA ASN A 2 8.07 -7.47 0.68
C ASN A 2 8.21 -7.48 2.21
N LEU A 3 8.86 -6.47 2.79
CA LEU A 3 9.15 -6.39 4.23
C LEU A 3 7.93 -6.05 5.10
N ALA A 4 6.90 -5.40 4.54
CA ALA A 4 5.71 -4.99 5.29
C ALA A 4 4.67 -6.11 5.39
N MET A 5 4.59 -6.99 4.40
CA MET A 5 3.58 -8.06 4.35
C MET A 5 3.58 -8.95 5.61
N PRO A 6 4.72 -9.43 6.15
CA PRO A 6 4.71 -10.23 7.37
C PRO A 6 4.18 -9.46 8.59
N LEU A 7 4.36 -8.13 8.66
CA LEU A 7 3.83 -7.32 9.74
C LEU A 7 2.31 -7.14 9.62
N ILE A 8 1.79 -6.99 8.39
CA ILE A 8 0.35 -6.96 8.13
C ILE A 8 -0.30 -8.27 8.58
N GLU A 9 0.29 -9.40 8.18
CA GLU A 9 -0.20 -10.73 8.54
C GLU A 9 -0.18 -10.96 10.06
N ASP A 10 0.92 -10.57 10.71
CA ASP A 10 1.05 -10.63 12.18
C ASP A 10 -0.08 -9.84 12.85
N LEU A 11 -0.39 -8.63 12.38
CA LEU A 11 -1.39 -7.73 12.98
C LEU A 11 -2.86 -8.08 12.70
N LYS A 12 -3.16 -9.19 12.00
CA LYS A 12 -4.53 -9.54 11.59
C LYS A 12 -5.54 -9.57 12.75
N ASP A 13 -5.15 -10.14 13.88
CA ASP A 13 -5.98 -10.30 15.09
C ASP A 13 -6.15 -8.98 15.87
N HIS A 14 -5.37 -7.95 15.55
CA HIS A 14 -5.44 -6.62 16.17
C HIS A 14 -5.33 -5.51 15.10
N SER A 15 -6.04 -5.68 13.98
CA SER A 15 -5.85 -4.84 12.79
C SER A 15 -6.32 -3.39 12.96
N LEU A 16 -7.16 -3.11 13.96
CA LEU A 16 -7.61 -1.77 14.36
C LEU A 16 -6.76 -1.13 15.46
N ALA A 17 -5.71 -1.80 15.95
CA ALA A 17 -4.84 -1.24 16.97
C ALA A 17 -4.06 -0.03 16.42
N PHE A 18 -4.11 1.06 17.17
CA PHE A 18 -3.39 2.28 16.81
C PHE A 18 -1.87 2.16 17.11
N PRO A 19 -1.02 2.80 16.29
CA PRO A 19 0.42 2.78 16.49
C PRO A 19 0.88 3.58 17.71
N THR A 20 0.09 4.55 18.17
CA THR A 20 0.42 5.38 19.33
C THR A 20 -0.82 5.68 20.19
N PRO A 21 -0.65 6.12 21.46
CA PRO A 21 -1.76 6.61 22.28
C PRO A 21 -2.47 7.85 21.70
N LYS A 22 -1.85 8.54 20.74
CA LYS A 22 -2.43 9.70 20.03
C LYS A 22 -3.07 9.30 18.69
N GLY A 23 -3.31 8.01 18.47
CA GLY A 23 -3.84 7.48 17.22
C GLY A 23 -2.75 7.21 16.18
N GLY A 24 -3.08 7.47 14.92
CA GLY A 24 -2.29 7.15 13.73
C GLY A 24 -2.99 6.10 12.86
N ASN A 25 -2.34 5.65 11.79
CA ASN A 25 -2.96 4.70 10.88
C ASN A 25 -2.81 3.28 11.42
N HIS A 26 -3.93 2.64 11.78
CA HIS A 26 -3.94 1.23 12.19
C HIS A 26 -3.73 0.30 11.00
N ALA A 27 -3.37 -0.96 11.27
CA ALA A 27 -2.94 -1.92 10.25
C ALA A 27 -4.00 -2.17 9.15
N LEU A 28 -5.28 -2.18 9.50
CA LEU A 28 -6.37 -2.30 8.54
C LEU A 28 -6.36 -1.15 7.53
N TRP A 29 -6.35 0.11 8.01
CA TRP A 29 -6.30 1.28 7.14
C TRP A 29 -5.02 1.28 6.32
N VAL A 30 -3.86 0.98 6.93
CA VAL A 30 -2.58 0.92 6.21
C VAL A 30 -2.62 -0.12 5.09
N THR A 31 -3.19 -1.29 5.34
CA THR A 31 -3.30 -2.36 4.33
C THR A 31 -4.19 -1.92 3.17
N GLY A 32 -5.36 -1.33 3.48
CA GLY A 32 -6.26 -0.78 2.46
C GLY A 32 -5.62 0.35 1.66
N HIS A 33 -4.96 1.29 2.33
CA HIS A 33 -4.28 2.43 1.73
C HIS A 33 -3.15 2.02 0.79
N ILE A 34 -2.24 1.14 1.24
CA ILE A 34 -1.20 0.58 0.38
C ILE A 34 -1.81 -0.10 -0.85
N THR A 35 -2.87 -0.88 -0.65
CA THR A 35 -3.52 -1.62 -1.75
C THR A 35 -4.15 -0.69 -2.77
N PHE A 36 -4.89 0.32 -2.31
CA PHE A 36 -5.51 1.34 -3.15
C PHE A 36 -4.46 2.16 -3.91
N THR A 37 -3.42 2.66 -3.22
CA THR A 37 -2.34 3.43 -3.85
C THR A 37 -1.53 2.59 -4.83
N LEU A 38 -1.27 1.32 -4.54
CA LEU A 38 -0.58 0.43 -5.47
C LEU A 38 -1.37 0.22 -6.75
N ALA A 39 -2.67 -0.04 -6.64
CA ALA A 39 -3.54 -0.12 -7.81
C ALA A 39 -3.57 1.20 -8.59
N TRP A 40 -3.57 2.33 -7.91
CA TRP A 40 -3.52 3.64 -8.56
C TRP A 40 -2.21 3.87 -9.33
N VAL A 41 -1.05 3.58 -8.71
CA VAL A 41 0.26 3.72 -9.36
C VAL A 41 0.39 2.80 -10.57
N ILE A 42 -0.11 1.57 -10.48
CA ILE A 42 0.02 0.57 -11.54
C ILE A 42 -1.04 0.73 -12.63
N ASP A 43 -2.31 0.79 -12.28
CA ASP A 43 -3.38 0.88 -13.28
C ASP A 43 -3.39 2.26 -13.93
N VAL A 44 -3.36 3.33 -13.13
CA VAL A 44 -3.55 4.70 -13.65
C VAL A 44 -2.27 5.22 -14.29
N PHE A 45 -1.17 5.27 -13.53
CA PHE A 45 0.04 5.90 -14.05
C PHE A 45 0.82 4.99 -14.98
N LEU A 46 1.11 3.76 -14.55
CA LEU A 46 1.94 2.88 -15.36
C LEU A 46 1.20 2.38 -16.62
N GLN A 47 -0.09 2.08 -16.53
CA GLN A 47 -0.86 1.47 -17.62
C GLN A 47 -1.88 2.40 -18.30
N GLY A 48 -2.16 3.58 -17.76
CA GLY A 48 -3.16 4.49 -18.34
C GLY A 48 -4.61 3.98 -18.26
N LYS A 49 -4.92 3.11 -17.29
CA LYS A 49 -6.24 2.50 -17.07
C LYS A 49 -6.94 3.11 -15.85
N PRO A 50 -8.28 3.00 -15.72
CA PRO A 50 -8.96 3.35 -14.49
C PRO A 50 -8.44 2.54 -13.30
N ASN A 51 -8.44 3.13 -12.10
CA ASN A 51 -8.09 2.41 -10.88
C ASN A 51 -9.14 1.32 -10.61
N ARG A 52 -8.73 0.05 -10.60
CA ARG A 52 -9.65 -1.07 -10.35
C ARG A 52 -10.26 -1.07 -8.94
N LEU A 53 -9.66 -0.33 -8.01
CA LEU A 53 -10.10 -0.21 -6.62
C LEU A 53 -10.78 1.14 -6.34
N GLU A 54 -11.33 1.81 -7.35
CA GLU A 54 -11.99 3.11 -7.19
C GLU A 54 -13.13 3.08 -6.15
N HIS A 55 -13.82 1.94 -6.01
CA HIS A 55 -14.86 1.75 -5.00
C HIS A 55 -14.37 1.80 -3.55
N TRP A 56 -13.05 1.71 -3.31
CA TRP A 56 -12.42 1.88 -2.00
C TRP A 56 -11.90 3.31 -1.74
N LYS A 57 -12.02 4.22 -2.71
CA LYS A 57 -11.47 5.57 -2.63
C LYS A 57 -11.88 6.32 -1.37
N SER A 58 -13.16 6.28 -0.99
CA SER A 58 -13.65 6.99 0.20
C SER A 58 -13.10 6.45 1.53
N LEU A 59 -12.51 5.25 1.52
CA LEU A 59 -11.99 4.58 2.72
C LEU A 59 -10.47 4.72 2.87
N PHE A 60 -9.76 4.71 1.74
CA PHE A 60 -8.31 4.49 1.72
C PHE A 60 -7.51 5.48 0.87
N ASP A 61 -8.15 6.47 0.24
CA ASP A 61 -7.41 7.49 -0.51
C ASP A 61 -6.61 8.41 0.43
N THR A 62 -5.66 9.13 -0.14
CA THR A 62 -4.88 10.15 0.55
C THR A 62 -5.82 11.18 1.20
N GLY A 63 -5.63 11.43 2.49
CA GLY A 63 -6.44 12.37 3.27
C GLY A 63 -7.67 11.74 3.94
N THR A 64 -7.95 10.45 3.71
CA THR A 64 -8.91 9.72 4.56
C THR A 64 -8.35 9.48 5.95
N GLU A 65 -9.22 9.43 6.95
CA GLU A 65 -8.83 9.20 8.36
C GLU A 65 -9.18 7.77 8.81
N PRO A 66 -8.31 7.13 9.62
CA PRO A 66 -8.59 5.82 10.18
C PRO A 66 -9.72 5.89 11.21
N VAL A 67 -10.69 4.98 11.09
CA VAL A 67 -11.86 4.86 11.97
C VAL A 67 -11.72 3.59 12.81
N ALA A 68 -11.92 3.69 14.13
CA ALA A 68 -11.82 2.54 15.03
C ALA A 68 -13.09 1.65 15.02
N ASP A 69 -13.62 1.36 13.83
CA ASP A 69 -14.84 0.58 13.62
C ASP A 69 -14.62 -0.46 12.52
N PRO A 70 -14.68 -1.77 12.82
CA PRO A 70 -14.50 -2.81 11.81
C PRO A 70 -15.60 -2.81 10.74
N GLU A 71 -16.82 -2.36 11.05
CA GLU A 71 -17.93 -2.32 10.09
C GLU A 71 -17.79 -1.19 9.07
N HIS A 72 -16.90 -0.23 9.32
CA HIS A 72 -16.57 0.84 8.38
C HIS A 72 -15.78 0.35 7.16
N TYR A 73 -15.19 -0.85 7.22
CA TYR A 73 -14.25 -1.36 6.23
C TYR A 73 -14.65 -2.73 5.66
N PRO A 74 -14.11 -3.10 4.48
CA PRO A 74 -14.15 -4.48 4.02
C PRO A 74 -13.46 -5.42 5.04
N PRO A 75 -13.85 -6.71 5.07
CA PRO A 75 -13.18 -7.70 5.92
C PRO A 75 -11.67 -7.69 5.72
N PHE A 76 -10.90 -7.75 6.81
CA PHE A 76 -9.43 -7.68 6.74
C PHE A 76 -8.81 -8.75 5.83
N ASP A 77 -9.40 -9.95 5.79
CA ASP A 77 -8.96 -11.01 4.88
C ASP A 77 -9.14 -10.65 3.41
N GLU A 78 -10.23 -9.96 3.05
CA GLU A 78 -10.45 -9.46 1.69
C GLU A 78 -9.40 -8.41 1.32
N LEU A 79 -9.11 -7.48 2.24
CA LEU A 79 -8.06 -6.48 2.06
C LEU A 79 -6.69 -7.14 1.85
N LEU A 80 -6.34 -8.10 2.70
CA LEU A 80 -5.05 -8.81 2.64
C LEU A 80 -4.89 -9.61 1.35
N GLN A 81 -5.92 -10.34 0.91
CA GLN A 81 -5.85 -11.10 -0.34
C GLN A 81 -5.75 -10.18 -1.56
N THR A 82 -6.52 -9.09 -1.58
CA THR A 82 -6.45 -8.07 -2.64
C THR A 82 -5.07 -7.40 -2.67
N CYS A 83 -4.51 -7.11 -1.50
CA CYS A 83 -3.16 -6.55 -1.36
C CYS A 83 -2.09 -7.48 -1.96
N LYS A 84 -2.15 -8.77 -1.61
CA LYS A 84 -1.25 -9.80 -2.16
C LYS A 84 -1.39 -9.95 -3.67
N ALA A 85 -2.62 -9.91 -4.19
CA ALA A 85 -2.87 -9.98 -5.62
C ALA A 85 -2.29 -8.76 -6.35
N CYS A 86 -2.56 -7.54 -5.86
CA CYS A 86 -2.00 -6.31 -6.44
C CYS A 86 -0.47 -6.30 -6.39
N HIS A 87 0.14 -6.76 -5.30
CA HIS A 87 1.59 -6.86 -5.21
C HIS A 87 2.17 -7.86 -6.21
N ARG A 88 1.56 -9.05 -6.33
CA ARG A 88 1.98 -10.06 -7.31
C ARG A 88 1.89 -9.51 -8.73
N GLU A 89 0.77 -8.91 -9.11
CA GLU A 89 0.60 -8.32 -10.44
C GLU A 89 1.60 -7.19 -10.72
N CYS A 90 1.92 -6.37 -9.73
CA CYS A 90 2.97 -5.36 -9.85
C CYS A 90 4.34 -6.00 -10.15
N MET A 91 4.66 -7.11 -9.47
CA MET A 91 5.91 -7.85 -9.73
C MET A 91 5.89 -8.52 -11.10
N ASP A 92 4.78 -9.16 -11.49
CA ASP A 92 4.63 -9.81 -12.80
C ASP A 92 4.80 -8.79 -13.95
N LEU A 93 4.27 -7.57 -13.76
CA LEU A 93 4.46 -6.47 -14.70
C LEU A 93 5.93 -6.03 -14.78
N LEU A 94 6.60 -5.85 -13.64
CA LEU A 94 8.01 -5.49 -13.61
C LEU A 94 8.87 -6.55 -14.31
N ASP A 95 8.63 -7.82 -14.02
CA ASP A 95 9.38 -8.95 -14.59
C ASP A 95 9.15 -9.11 -16.11
N SER A 96 8.01 -8.62 -16.61
CA SER A 96 7.69 -8.63 -18.05
C SER A 96 8.36 -7.52 -18.86
N MET A 97 8.91 -6.49 -18.21
CA MET A 97 9.47 -5.32 -18.88
C MET A 97 10.97 -5.47 -19.12
N HIS A 98 11.43 -4.96 -20.27
CA HIS A 98 12.84 -4.78 -20.55
C HIS A 98 13.37 -3.50 -19.90
N GLU A 99 14.67 -3.48 -19.58
CA GLU A 99 15.32 -2.36 -18.90
C GLU A 99 15.08 -1.00 -19.58
N GLY A 100 15.12 -0.94 -20.91
CA GLY A 100 14.89 0.29 -21.66
C GLY A 100 13.44 0.80 -21.59
N GLU A 101 12.46 -0.08 -21.40
CA GLU A 101 11.06 0.31 -21.24
C GLU A 101 10.82 1.04 -19.92
N LEU A 102 11.63 0.76 -18.90
CA LEU A 102 11.49 1.39 -17.59
C LEU A 102 11.70 2.92 -17.65
N ASP A 103 12.46 3.42 -18.63
CA ASP A 103 12.71 4.85 -18.79
C ASP A 103 11.68 5.57 -19.68
N GLU A 104 10.68 4.85 -20.19
CA GLU A 104 9.57 5.45 -20.92
C GLU A 104 8.73 6.35 -20.01
N LYS A 105 8.35 7.51 -20.56
CA LYS A 105 7.49 8.47 -19.88
C LYS A 105 6.08 7.93 -19.75
N VAL A 106 5.45 8.23 -18.63
CA VAL A 106 4.02 7.99 -18.43
C VAL A 106 3.27 9.32 -18.36
N ASN A 107 1.96 9.28 -18.57
CA ASN A 107 1.12 10.46 -18.46
C ASN A 107 0.77 10.73 -16.98
N CYS A 108 1.62 11.49 -16.29
CA CYS A 108 1.39 11.88 -14.90
C CYS A 108 0.84 13.33 -14.78
N PRO A 109 0.12 13.65 -13.69
CA PRO A 109 -0.27 15.02 -13.37
C PRO A 109 0.95 15.94 -13.21
N GLU A 110 0.75 17.24 -13.47
CA GLU A 110 1.77 18.26 -13.25
C GLU A 110 2.24 18.26 -11.79
N GLY A 111 3.56 18.28 -11.58
CA GLY A 111 4.20 18.24 -10.27
C GLY A 111 4.46 16.83 -9.72
N PHE A 112 3.96 15.78 -10.39
CA PHE A 112 4.17 14.38 -10.01
C PHE A 112 5.32 13.71 -10.77
N GLU A 113 6.03 14.43 -11.64
CA GLU A 113 7.05 13.89 -12.54
C GLU A 113 8.18 13.20 -11.77
N SER A 114 8.57 13.76 -10.62
CA SER A 114 9.61 13.18 -9.78
C SER A 114 9.19 11.88 -9.06
N PHE A 115 7.88 11.64 -8.92
CA PHE A 115 7.33 10.46 -8.27
C PHE A 115 6.98 9.38 -9.29
N VAL A 116 6.36 9.75 -10.40
CA VAL A 116 5.75 8.80 -11.34
C VAL A 116 5.90 9.25 -12.78
N GLY A 117 6.92 10.05 -13.14
CA GLY A 117 7.08 10.55 -14.52
C GLY A 117 7.55 9.52 -15.55
N THR A 118 8.05 8.37 -15.09
CA THR A 118 8.44 7.23 -15.94
C THR A 118 7.99 5.91 -15.33
N LYS A 119 7.97 4.83 -16.12
CA LYS A 119 7.62 3.49 -15.62
C LYS A 119 8.50 3.07 -14.42
N ARG A 120 9.81 3.37 -14.47
CA ARG A 120 10.77 3.16 -13.36
C ARG A 120 10.35 3.89 -12.10
N LEU A 121 9.95 5.15 -12.24
CA LEU A 121 9.53 5.97 -11.12
C LEU A 121 8.24 5.44 -10.50
N CYS A 122 7.30 4.90 -11.28
CA CYS A 122 6.12 4.19 -10.76
C CYS A 122 6.52 3.03 -9.85
N PHE A 123 7.39 2.12 -10.30
CA PHE A 123 7.84 0.99 -9.46
C PHE A 123 8.61 1.42 -8.21
N ARG A 124 9.48 2.43 -8.35
CA ARG A 124 10.20 3.01 -7.20
C ARG A 124 9.22 3.60 -6.18
N THR A 125 8.22 4.33 -6.64
CA THR A 125 7.19 4.93 -5.78
C THR A 125 6.36 3.86 -5.10
N ALA A 126 5.95 2.80 -5.81
CA ALA A 126 5.30 1.65 -5.20
C ALA A 126 6.15 1.06 -4.07
N ALA A 127 7.44 0.78 -4.31
CA ALA A 127 8.34 0.23 -3.31
C ALA A 127 8.54 1.17 -2.10
N ASN A 128 8.75 2.47 -2.34
CA ASN A 128 8.94 3.46 -1.28
C ASN A 128 7.68 3.63 -0.43
N HIS A 129 6.49 3.55 -1.03
CA HIS A 129 5.22 3.68 -0.31
C HIS A 129 5.03 2.54 0.70
N TRP A 130 5.38 1.32 0.33
CA TRP A 130 5.44 0.19 1.27
C TRP A 130 6.38 0.46 2.45
N LEU A 131 7.57 1.01 2.19
CA LEU A 131 8.57 1.30 3.24
C LEU A 131 8.13 2.45 4.15
N LEU A 132 7.44 3.46 3.62
CA LEU A 132 6.87 4.54 4.42
C LEU A 132 5.89 4.00 5.46
N HIS A 133 4.99 3.11 5.04
CA HIS A 133 3.96 2.54 5.90
C HIS A 133 4.47 1.39 6.80
N LEU A 134 5.61 0.79 6.47
CA LEU A 134 6.28 -0.20 7.32
C LEU A 134 6.52 0.35 8.73
N GLY A 135 6.89 1.62 8.86
CA GLY A 135 7.10 2.27 10.16
C GLY A 135 5.84 2.29 11.02
N GLN A 136 4.69 2.59 10.42
CA GLN A 136 3.41 2.60 11.14
C GLN A 136 3.02 1.20 11.61
N LEU A 137 3.20 0.18 10.77
CA LEU A 137 2.96 -1.22 11.15
C LEU A 137 3.89 -1.66 12.29
N ALA A 138 5.17 -1.29 12.21
CA ALA A 138 6.15 -1.60 13.27
C ALA A 138 5.77 -0.92 14.60
N ASP A 139 5.28 0.31 14.56
CA ASP A 139 4.82 1.04 15.73
C ASP A 139 3.54 0.43 16.32
N THR A 140 2.58 -0.03 15.51
CA THR A 140 1.42 -0.81 15.98
C THR A 140 1.84 -2.09 16.68
N ARG A 141 2.84 -2.82 16.15
CA ARG A 141 3.36 -4.01 16.84
C ARG A 141 3.97 -3.65 18.21
N ARG A 142 4.68 -2.52 18.28
CA ARG A 142 5.28 -2.01 19.52
C ARG A 142 4.20 -1.59 20.53
N SER A 143 3.13 -0.92 20.10
CA SER A 143 2.03 -0.51 20.97
C SER A 143 1.30 -1.71 21.58
N LEU A 144 1.26 -2.83 20.87
CA LEU A 144 0.74 -4.12 21.33
C LEU A 144 1.75 -4.97 22.13
N ALA A 145 2.92 -4.42 22.48
CA ALA A 145 4.00 -5.11 23.18
C ALA A 145 4.46 -6.42 22.51
N ARG A 146 4.35 -6.52 21.19
CA ARG A 146 4.79 -7.71 20.44
C ARG A 146 6.32 -7.79 20.40
N LYS A 147 6.84 -9.01 20.43
CA LYS A 147 8.27 -9.27 20.26
C LYS A 147 8.72 -8.91 18.82
N PRO A 148 10.01 -8.62 18.60
CA PRO A 148 10.56 -8.46 17.26
C PRO A 148 10.22 -9.67 16.36
N LEU A 149 9.82 -9.42 15.11
CA LEU A 149 9.47 -10.48 14.15
C LEU A 149 10.72 -11.07 13.47
N MET A 150 11.75 -10.24 13.34
CA MET A 150 13.07 -10.58 12.80
C MET A 150 14.09 -10.07 13.80
N ALA A 151 14.78 -10.98 14.49
CA ALA A 151 15.84 -10.73 15.46
C ALA A 151 16.99 -11.71 15.21
#